data_AF-A0A6J6AV07-F1
#
_entry.id   AF-A0A6J6AV07-F1
#
_cell.length_a   1.000
_cell.length_b   1.000
_cell.length_c   1.000
_cell.angle_alpha   90.00
_cell.angle_beta   90.00
_cell.angle_gamma   90.00
#
_symmetry.space_group_name_H-M   'P 1'
#
loop_
_entity.id
_entity.type
_entity.pdbx_description
1 polymer ?
#
loop_
_entity_poly.entity_id
_entity_poly.type
_entity_poly.pdbx_seq_one_letter_code
_entity_poly.pdbx_strand_id
1 'polypeptide(L)'
;MVDKSDQFENVPRPRDFVDILGTGWPFRAVTIVPFAAVTLLPTTASEVGRLSAQSLPVAFGVAAFSVSVVVSLLLLVRIVLPAKWRQSISIVVGALVVAGALRGTIVSVVIEPTGLETDSHLISRIFLGALSLPPVLSLVSLVVSRVVTAREKSISTRAEILATERTRDRILSEVSTSNERLREEVDETLRPAISVLVDDIHSGRIARSRLADKIDAFATDIVRPLSHTLATAGSTSTAKRDAAMSALAAPARPAIRDQINATYSGLGVFLGSGTVLLDLLPLANGFMAALISGLSVYGIVRLLGVIVGSRQSPFAVTGMIIASTHALAWIPPHLINQALVYPAELEFQPWLISSIAMPLLGLLYQLIILGAYSSRAELARLDGARVDMLIQLSEARRRAWLRQRHLTHTLHSTVQSRVLAEARLVRSGPGKISAVERDQAIEVVTSALEVVMTEPEDSADAVGAIRQLVDFWAGMCSVTLELDPAVGESALADDDFSRALQIVSLEMISNAIRHGHATEIALTIVRSSPETVTVTATNNGTRVADGYHAGLGLALFDELAVAWSLKNGERVAATAVLAARGMKTKPRAI
;
A
#
# COMPACT_ATOMS: atom_id res chain seq x y z
N MET A 1 7.11 14.58 -10.24
CA MET A 1 5.67 14.73 -10.52
C MET A 1 5.10 13.34 -10.78
N VAL A 2 4.50 12.72 -9.77
CA VAL A 2 3.74 11.47 -9.96
C VAL A 2 2.40 11.87 -10.56
N ASP A 3 2.07 11.29 -11.70
CA ASP A 3 0.86 11.59 -12.44
C ASP A 3 -0.37 11.35 -11.55
N LYS A 4 -1.16 12.41 -11.33
CA LYS A 4 -2.40 12.34 -10.54
C LYS A 4 -3.53 11.62 -11.29
N SER A 5 -3.30 11.24 -12.54
CA SER A 5 -4.28 10.58 -13.42
C SER A 5 -4.71 9.20 -12.91
N ASP A 6 -3.81 8.43 -12.28
CA ASP A 6 -4.12 7.08 -11.76
C ASP A 6 -4.93 7.08 -10.46
N GLN A 7 -4.96 8.19 -9.71
CA GLN A 7 -5.64 8.23 -8.40
C GLN A 7 -7.17 8.27 -8.49
N PHE A 8 -7.74 8.53 -9.68
CA PHE A 8 -9.19 8.71 -9.86
C PHE A 8 -9.85 7.78 -10.87
N GLU A 9 -9.13 6.79 -11.42
CA GLU A 9 -9.61 5.94 -12.53
C GLU A 9 -10.76 4.96 -12.19
N ASN A 10 -11.38 5.06 -11.02
CA ASN A 10 -12.16 3.96 -10.43
C ASN A 10 -13.49 4.35 -9.77
N VAL A 11 -14.06 5.50 -10.13
CA VAL A 11 -15.52 5.62 -10.03
C VAL A 11 -16.10 4.72 -11.13
N PRO A 12 -17.04 3.80 -10.82
CA PRO A 12 -17.62 2.97 -11.85
C PRO A 12 -18.12 3.85 -12.97
N ARG A 13 -17.65 3.63 -14.19
CA ARG A 13 -18.13 4.35 -15.36
C ARG A 13 -19.46 3.72 -15.80
N PRO A 14 -20.37 4.47 -16.44
CA PRO A 14 -21.61 3.88 -16.96
C PRO A 14 -21.36 2.64 -17.84
N ARG A 15 -20.21 2.62 -18.52
CA ARG A 15 -19.75 1.49 -19.35
C ARG A 15 -19.44 0.22 -18.54
N ASP A 16 -18.95 0.32 -17.31
CA ASP A 16 -18.58 -0.82 -16.47
C ASP A 16 -19.79 -1.74 -16.17
N PHE A 17 -21.01 -1.20 -16.16
CA PHE A 17 -22.25 -1.94 -15.98
C PHE A 17 -22.61 -2.79 -17.20
N VAL A 18 -22.32 -2.29 -18.38
CA VAL A 18 -22.57 -3.01 -19.62
C VAL A 18 -21.47 -4.05 -19.80
N ASP A 19 -20.22 -3.68 -19.50
CA ASP A 19 -19.06 -4.55 -19.63
C ASP A 19 -19.08 -5.71 -18.62
N ILE A 20 -19.55 -5.52 -17.38
CA ILE A 20 -19.64 -6.60 -16.37
C ILE A 20 -20.57 -7.74 -16.83
N LEU A 21 -21.59 -7.45 -17.65
CA LEU A 21 -22.48 -8.48 -18.20
C LEU A 21 -21.77 -9.39 -19.21
N GLY A 22 -20.74 -8.88 -19.91
CA GLY A 22 -19.86 -9.67 -20.77
C GLY A 22 -18.80 -10.46 -19.99
N THR A 23 -18.89 -10.54 -18.67
CA THR A 23 -17.95 -11.31 -17.83
C THR A 23 -18.61 -12.58 -17.28
N GLY A 24 -17.83 -13.39 -16.56
CA GLY A 24 -18.38 -14.54 -15.84
C GLY A 24 -19.22 -14.18 -14.60
N TRP A 25 -19.17 -12.94 -14.10
CA TRP A 25 -19.76 -12.53 -12.81
C TRP A 25 -21.29 -12.68 -12.68
N PRO A 26 -22.11 -12.37 -13.70
CA PRO A 26 -23.58 -12.46 -13.59
C PRO A 26 -24.10 -13.85 -13.24
N PHE A 27 -23.36 -14.88 -13.65
CA PHE A 27 -23.78 -16.27 -13.53
C PHE A 27 -23.08 -17.02 -12.39
N ARG A 28 -22.26 -16.34 -11.57
CA ARG A 28 -21.63 -16.97 -10.40
C ARG A 28 -22.63 -17.10 -9.26
N ALA A 29 -22.53 -18.18 -8.49
CA ALA A 29 -23.37 -18.40 -7.31
C ALA A 29 -23.27 -17.23 -6.30
N VAL A 30 -22.05 -16.69 -6.13
CA VAL A 30 -21.78 -15.53 -5.28
C VAL A 30 -22.52 -14.25 -5.71
N THR A 31 -22.96 -14.15 -6.97
CA THR A 31 -23.77 -13.03 -7.48
C THR A 31 -25.27 -13.34 -7.44
N ILE A 32 -25.66 -14.57 -7.83
CA ILE A 32 -27.05 -15.00 -7.90
C ILE A 32 -27.72 -15.00 -6.52
N VAL A 33 -27.01 -15.42 -5.46
CA VAL A 33 -27.55 -15.47 -4.10
C VAL A 33 -27.87 -14.06 -3.57
N PRO A 34 -26.95 -13.08 -3.59
CA PRO A 34 -27.28 -11.69 -3.27
C PRO A 34 -28.38 -11.12 -4.16
N PHE A 35 -28.36 -11.39 -5.48
CA PHE A 35 -29.41 -10.93 -6.38
C PHE A 35 -30.81 -11.41 -5.91
N ALA A 36 -30.94 -12.69 -5.58
CA ALA A 36 -32.19 -13.25 -5.06
C ALA A 36 -32.64 -12.58 -3.76
N ALA A 37 -31.71 -12.40 -2.81
CA ALA A 37 -32.01 -11.75 -1.53
C ALA A 37 -32.46 -10.29 -1.71
N VAL A 38 -31.82 -9.55 -2.60
CA VAL A 38 -32.07 -8.12 -2.84
C VAL A 38 -33.37 -7.87 -3.58
N THR A 39 -33.75 -8.78 -4.48
CA THR A 39 -34.98 -8.66 -5.29
C THR A 39 -36.22 -9.18 -4.57
N LEU A 40 -36.07 -10.00 -3.52
CA LEU A 40 -37.20 -10.62 -2.81
C LEU A 40 -38.14 -9.60 -2.15
N LEU A 41 -37.60 -8.61 -1.43
CA LEU A 41 -38.40 -7.58 -0.76
C LEU A 41 -39.15 -6.68 -1.76
N PRO A 42 -38.50 -6.09 -2.80
CA PRO A 42 -39.21 -5.33 -3.83
C PRO A 42 -40.26 -6.15 -4.58
N THR A 43 -39.98 -7.43 -4.84
CA THR A 43 -40.95 -8.32 -5.50
C THR A 43 -42.14 -8.55 -4.57
N THR A 44 -41.91 -8.81 -3.27
CA THR A 44 -42.98 -8.95 -2.28
C THR A 44 -43.86 -7.70 -2.25
N ALA A 45 -43.25 -6.51 -2.28
CA ALA A 45 -43.97 -5.24 -2.32
C ALA A 45 -44.87 -5.11 -3.55
N SER A 46 -44.36 -5.46 -4.73
CA SER A 46 -45.13 -5.48 -5.99
C SER A 46 -46.28 -6.48 -5.91
N GLU A 47 -46.05 -7.71 -5.41
CA GLU A 47 -47.11 -8.72 -5.34
C GLU A 47 -48.21 -8.36 -4.33
N VAL A 48 -47.91 -7.66 -3.21
CA VAL A 48 -48.97 -7.19 -2.28
C VAL A 48 -49.97 -6.29 -3.01
N GLY A 49 -49.52 -5.46 -3.95
CA GLY A 49 -50.39 -4.58 -4.74
C GLY A 49 -51.24 -5.30 -5.79
N ARG A 50 -50.90 -6.54 -6.16
CA ARG A 50 -51.61 -7.33 -7.18
C ARG A 50 -52.62 -8.32 -6.60
N LEU A 51 -52.50 -8.63 -5.31
CA LEU A 51 -53.40 -9.58 -4.65
C LEU A 51 -54.79 -8.97 -4.45
N SER A 52 -55.83 -9.76 -4.72
CA SER A 52 -57.23 -9.41 -4.47
C SER A 52 -57.51 -9.16 -2.99
N ALA A 53 -56.83 -9.90 -2.11
CA ALA A 53 -56.77 -9.65 -0.67
C ALA A 53 -55.32 -9.42 -0.25
N GLN A 54 -55.02 -8.21 0.22
CA GLN A 54 -53.67 -7.81 0.62
C GLN A 54 -53.17 -8.65 1.79
N SER A 55 -52.33 -9.66 1.49
CA SER A 55 -51.77 -10.60 2.46
C SER A 55 -50.27 -10.71 2.28
N LEU A 56 -49.52 -10.20 3.26
CA LEU A 56 -48.05 -10.19 3.22
C LEU A 56 -47.44 -11.60 3.11
N PRO A 57 -47.92 -12.64 3.84
CA PRO A 57 -47.41 -14.00 3.69
C PRO A 57 -47.63 -14.59 2.28
N VAL A 58 -48.80 -14.33 1.69
CA VAL A 58 -49.13 -14.81 0.34
C VAL A 58 -48.24 -14.11 -0.69
N ALA A 59 -48.13 -12.78 -0.61
CA ALA A 59 -47.27 -11.99 -1.48
C ALA A 59 -45.80 -12.41 -1.39
N PHE A 60 -45.31 -12.71 -0.18
CA PHE A 60 -43.97 -13.23 0.01
C PHE A 60 -43.79 -14.61 -0.64
N GLY A 61 -44.78 -15.49 -0.54
CA GLY A 61 -44.79 -16.79 -1.22
C GLY A 61 -44.70 -16.66 -2.74
N VAL A 62 -45.53 -15.79 -3.33
CA VAL A 62 -45.52 -15.50 -4.78
C VAL A 62 -44.17 -14.89 -5.19
N ALA A 63 -43.64 -13.95 -4.40
CA ALA A 63 -42.35 -13.33 -4.65
C ALA A 63 -41.19 -14.34 -4.58
N ALA A 64 -41.19 -15.22 -3.58
CA ALA A 64 -40.20 -16.28 -3.44
C ALA A 64 -40.24 -17.26 -4.62
N PHE A 65 -41.44 -17.67 -5.05
CA PHE A 65 -41.62 -18.48 -6.26
C PHE A 65 -41.05 -17.77 -7.50
N SER A 66 -41.43 -16.52 -7.70
CA SER A 66 -40.94 -15.68 -8.80
C SER A 66 -39.40 -15.58 -8.81
N VAL A 67 -38.78 -15.27 -7.67
CA VAL A 67 -37.32 -15.14 -7.57
C VAL A 67 -36.65 -16.48 -7.86
N SER A 68 -37.24 -17.58 -7.39
CA SER A 68 -36.76 -18.94 -7.68
C SER A 68 -36.82 -19.27 -9.17
N VAL A 69 -37.85 -18.81 -9.89
CA VAL A 69 -37.94 -18.92 -11.35
C VAL A 69 -36.81 -18.14 -12.01
N VAL A 70 -36.56 -16.88 -11.62
CA VAL A 70 -35.43 -16.10 -12.16
C VAL A 70 -34.10 -16.80 -11.92
N VAL A 71 -33.85 -17.27 -10.70
CA VAL A 71 -32.62 -18.02 -10.35
C VAL A 71 -32.47 -19.25 -11.23
N SER A 72 -33.54 -20.02 -11.42
CA SER A 72 -33.55 -21.21 -12.27
C SER A 72 -33.24 -20.87 -13.73
N LEU A 73 -33.81 -19.78 -14.25
CA LEU A 73 -33.54 -19.29 -15.61
C LEU A 73 -32.10 -18.78 -15.75
N LEU A 74 -31.53 -18.10 -14.76
CA LEU A 74 -30.13 -17.68 -14.78
C LEU A 74 -29.17 -18.89 -14.79
N LEU A 75 -29.48 -19.94 -14.04
CA LEU A 75 -28.73 -21.20 -14.07
C LEU A 75 -28.90 -21.92 -15.41
N LEU A 76 -30.09 -21.91 -16.00
CA LEU A 76 -30.34 -22.46 -17.33
C LEU A 76 -29.56 -21.70 -18.40
N VAL A 77 -29.59 -20.36 -18.39
CA VAL A 77 -28.77 -19.52 -19.29
C VAL A 77 -27.30 -19.86 -19.12
N ARG A 78 -26.81 -20.05 -17.89
CA ARG A 78 -25.45 -20.50 -17.64
C ARG A 78 -25.15 -21.88 -18.27
N ILE A 79 -26.08 -22.83 -18.26
CA ILE A 79 -25.85 -24.16 -18.83
C ILE A 79 -25.92 -24.14 -20.35
N VAL A 80 -26.89 -23.41 -20.92
CA VAL A 80 -27.21 -23.41 -22.35
C VAL A 80 -26.29 -22.50 -23.16
N LEU A 81 -25.92 -21.31 -22.65
CA LEU A 81 -25.04 -20.41 -23.38
C LEU A 81 -23.57 -20.90 -23.31
N PRO A 82 -22.91 -21.13 -24.46
CA PRO A 82 -21.49 -21.45 -24.50
C PRO A 82 -20.63 -20.35 -23.87
N ALA A 83 -19.48 -20.71 -23.30
CA ALA A 83 -18.58 -19.77 -22.64
C ALA A 83 -18.19 -18.58 -23.52
N LYS A 84 -17.93 -18.80 -24.81
CA LYS A 84 -17.60 -17.75 -25.78
C LYS A 84 -18.77 -16.76 -26.04
N TRP A 85 -20.02 -17.21 -25.90
CA TRP A 85 -21.21 -16.37 -26.07
C TRP A 85 -21.48 -15.53 -24.82
N ARG A 86 -21.15 -16.07 -23.64
CA ARG A 86 -21.24 -15.33 -22.36
C ARG A 86 -20.24 -14.17 -22.25
N GLN A 87 -19.27 -14.08 -23.15
CA GLN A 87 -18.36 -12.94 -23.24
C GLN A 87 -18.93 -11.81 -24.11
N SER A 88 -19.98 -12.08 -24.89
CA SER A 88 -20.65 -11.07 -25.71
C SER A 88 -21.76 -10.40 -24.91
N ILE A 89 -21.57 -9.10 -24.65
CA ILE A 89 -22.52 -8.26 -23.92
C ILE A 89 -23.92 -8.33 -24.56
N SER A 90 -24.00 -8.16 -25.89
CA SER A 90 -25.28 -8.15 -26.60
C SER A 90 -26.05 -9.47 -26.46
N ILE A 91 -25.34 -10.59 -26.51
CA ILE A 91 -25.95 -11.91 -26.35
C ILE A 91 -26.42 -12.12 -24.91
N VAL A 92 -25.61 -11.72 -23.92
CA VAL A 92 -26.00 -11.83 -22.50
C VAL A 92 -27.19 -10.94 -22.19
N VAL A 93 -27.20 -9.68 -22.63
CA VAL A 93 -28.33 -8.77 -22.45
C VAL A 93 -29.59 -9.36 -23.10
N GLY A 94 -29.50 -9.86 -24.35
CA GLY A 94 -30.62 -10.51 -25.01
C GLY A 94 -31.15 -11.73 -24.24
N ALA A 95 -30.26 -12.59 -23.74
CA ALA A 95 -30.64 -13.75 -22.94
C ALA A 95 -31.31 -13.35 -21.62
N LEU A 96 -30.85 -12.28 -20.97
CA LEU A 96 -31.45 -11.75 -19.74
C LEU A 96 -32.82 -11.13 -20.00
N VAL A 97 -33.00 -10.39 -21.11
CA VAL A 97 -34.31 -9.86 -21.51
C VAL A 97 -35.31 -11.00 -21.73
N VAL A 98 -34.90 -12.05 -22.45
CA VAL A 98 -35.73 -13.25 -22.68
C VAL A 98 -36.05 -13.98 -21.37
N ALA A 99 -35.05 -14.17 -20.49
CA ALA A 99 -35.27 -14.79 -19.18
C ALA A 99 -36.24 -13.98 -18.31
N GLY A 100 -36.13 -12.65 -18.34
CA GLY A 100 -37.04 -11.75 -17.63
C GLY A 100 -38.47 -11.83 -18.13
N ALA A 101 -38.67 -11.80 -19.45
CA ALA A 101 -39.97 -12.00 -20.08
C ALA A 101 -40.57 -13.37 -19.72
N LEU A 102 -39.77 -14.43 -19.82
CA LEU A 102 -40.19 -15.80 -19.52
C LEU A 102 -40.58 -15.97 -18.06
N ARG A 103 -39.86 -15.36 -17.11
CA ARG A 103 -40.29 -15.31 -15.69
C ARG A 103 -41.66 -14.66 -15.57
N GLY A 104 -41.89 -13.53 -16.24
CA GLY A 104 -43.18 -12.84 -16.21
C GLY A 104 -44.32 -13.74 -16.68
N THR A 105 -44.12 -14.45 -17.80
CA THR A 105 -45.09 -15.42 -18.33
C THR A 105 -45.32 -16.59 -17.38
N ILE A 106 -44.27 -17.24 -16.87
CA ILE A 106 -44.39 -18.39 -15.97
C ILE A 106 -45.16 -18.02 -14.70
N VAL A 107 -44.81 -16.89 -14.08
CA VAL A 107 -45.47 -16.44 -12.85
C VAL A 107 -46.95 -16.17 -13.11
N SER A 108 -47.30 -15.47 -14.19
CA SER A 108 -48.71 -15.23 -14.52
C SER A 108 -49.49 -16.52 -14.79
N VAL A 109 -48.96 -17.45 -15.59
CA VAL A 109 -49.64 -18.72 -15.90
C VAL A 109 -49.89 -19.56 -14.64
N VAL A 110 -49.01 -19.46 -13.64
CA VAL A 110 -49.15 -20.21 -12.38
C VAL A 110 -50.10 -19.51 -11.40
N ILE A 111 -50.06 -18.18 -11.31
CA ILE A 111 -50.81 -17.41 -10.31
C ILE A 111 -52.24 -17.09 -10.77
N GLU A 112 -52.47 -16.75 -12.03
CA GLU A 112 -53.78 -16.34 -12.55
C GLU A 112 -54.90 -17.39 -12.30
N PRO A 113 -54.68 -18.71 -12.50
CA PRO A 113 -55.71 -19.72 -12.23
C PRO A 113 -56.07 -19.89 -10.75
N THR A 114 -55.25 -19.36 -9.83
CA THR A 114 -55.48 -19.51 -8.38
C THR A 114 -56.52 -18.54 -7.84
N GLY A 115 -56.93 -17.54 -8.63
CA GLY A 115 -57.85 -16.49 -8.19
C GLY A 115 -57.28 -15.55 -7.13
N LEU A 116 -55.95 -15.57 -6.92
CA LEU A 116 -55.25 -14.69 -5.99
C LEU A 116 -55.22 -13.22 -6.46
N GLU A 117 -55.41 -12.96 -7.75
CA GLU A 117 -55.38 -11.63 -8.37
C GLU A 117 -56.74 -11.32 -9.00
N THR A 118 -57.19 -10.06 -8.89
CA THR A 118 -58.46 -9.59 -9.49
C THR A 118 -58.33 -9.28 -10.97
N ASP A 119 -57.15 -8.80 -11.40
CA ASP A 119 -56.86 -8.41 -12.78
C ASP A 119 -55.67 -9.20 -13.34
N SER A 120 -55.63 -9.37 -14.66
CA SER A 120 -54.49 -10.01 -15.32
C SER A 120 -53.31 -9.05 -15.45
N HIS A 121 -52.21 -9.38 -14.77
CA HIS A 121 -50.95 -8.61 -14.81
C HIS A 121 -49.90 -9.19 -15.77
N LEU A 122 -50.31 -10.00 -16.76
CA LEU A 122 -49.40 -10.69 -17.69
C LEU A 122 -48.48 -9.73 -18.45
N ILE A 123 -49.05 -8.68 -19.05
CA ILE A 123 -48.30 -7.74 -19.88
C ILE A 123 -47.30 -6.96 -19.01
N SER A 124 -47.71 -6.48 -17.84
CA SER A 124 -46.83 -5.76 -16.93
C SER A 124 -45.70 -6.68 -16.44
N ARG A 125 -46.00 -7.91 -16.01
CA ARG A 125 -44.98 -8.89 -15.57
C ARG A 125 -43.93 -9.21 -16.63
N ILE A 126 -44.34 -9.36 -17.90
CA ILE A 126 -43.41 -9.64 -19.01
C ILE A 126 -42.51 -8.43 -19.27
N PHE A 127 -43.10 -7.25 -19.50
CA PHE A 127 -42.34 -6.04 -19.82
C PHE A 127 -41.35 -5.68 -18.71
N LEU A 128 -41.82 -5.76 -17.48
CA LEU A 128 -41.07 -5.40 -16.31
C LEU A 128 -39.94 -6.38 -16.02
N GLY A 129 -40.20 -7.69 -16.13
CA GLY A 129 -39.17 -8.71 -16.00
C GLY A 129 -38.08 -8.54 -17.05
N ALA A 130 -38.47 -8.33 -18.31
CA ALA A 130 -37.57 -8.14 -19.44
C ALA A 130 -36.66 -6.91 -19.29
N LEU A 131 -37.21 -5.78 -18.83
CA LEU A 131 -36.48 -4.52 -18.72
C LEU A 131 -35.64 -4.40 -17.43
N SER A 132 -36.11 -4.96 -16.32
CA SER A 132 -35.46 -4.81 -15.01
C SER A 132 -34.34 -5.82 -14.75
N LEU A 133 -34.41 -7.03 -15.32
CA LEU A 133 -33.43 -8.08 -15.02
C LEU A 133 -31.99 -7.71 -15.45
N PRO A 134 -31.71 -7.26 -16.69
CA PRO A 134 -30.35 -6.90 -17.09
C PRO A 134 -29.68 -5.83 -16.21
N PRO A 135 -30.31 -4.67 -15.93
CA PRO A 135 -29.65 -3.63 -15.15
C PRO A 135 -29.53 -3.98 -13.66
N VAL A 136 -30.51 -4.66 -13.05
CA VAL A 136 -30.41 -5.10 -11.65
C VAL A 136 -29.33 -6.17 -11.49
N LEU A 137 -29.26 -7.13 -12.41
CA LEU A 137 -28.22 -8.16 -12.36
C LEU A 137 -26.82 -7.56 -12.62
N SER A 138 -26.71 -6.62 -13.56
CA SER A 138 -25.47 -5.87 -13.80
C SER A 138 -25.00 -5.15 -12.54
N LEU A 139 -25.91 -4.42 -11.88
CA LEU A 139 -25.65 -3.70 -10.64
C LEU A 139 -25.09 -4.63 -9.57
N VAL A 140 -25.80 -5.74 -9.28
CA VAL A 140 -25.37 -6.72 -8.28
C VAL A 140 -24.06 -7.40 -8.69
N SER A 141 -23.85 -7.69 -9.98
CA SER A 141 -22.62 -8.30 -10.49
C SER A 141 -21.40 -7.42 -10.28
N LEU A 142 -21.53 -6.13 -10.60
CA LEU A 142 -20.47 -5.15 -10.44
C LEU A 142 -20.10 -5.00 -8.97
N VAL A 143 -21.13 -4.87 -8.13
CA VAL A 143 -21.06 -4.82 -6.67
C VAL A 143 -20.32 -6.02 -6.09
N VAL A 144 -20.78 -7.24 -6.38
CA VAL A 144 -20.21 -8.48 -5.85
C VAL A 144 -18.80 -8.66 -6.36
N SER A 145 -18.56 -8.37 -7.65
CA SER A 145 -17.22 -8.41 -8.23
C SER A 145 -16.24 -7.52 -7.46
N ARG A 146 -16.60 -6.27 -7.19
CA ARG A 146 -15.73 -5.32 -6.47
C ARG A 146 -15.49 -5.75 -5.03
N VAL A 147 -16.53 -6.21 -4.31
CA VAL A 147 -16.38 -6.67 -2.91
C VAL A 147 -15.54 -7.94 -2.82
N VAL A 148 -15.80 -8.94 -3.67
CA VAL A 148 -15.04 -10.20 -3.67
C VAL A 148 -13.59 -9.94 -4.07
N THR A 149 -13.35 -9.20 -5.15
CA THR A 149 -11.99 -8.84 -5.58
C THR A 149 -11.25 -8.04 -4.50
N ALA A 150 -11.94 -7.12 -3.81
CA ALA A 150 -11.35 -6.38 -2.71
C ALA A 150 -11.03 -7.26 -1.49
N ARG A 151 -11.89 -8.23 -1.16
CA ARG A 151 -11.62 -9.22 -0.11
C ARG A 151 -10.44 -10.12 -0.45
N GLU A 152 -10.39 -10.67 -1.67
CA GLU A 152 -9.27 -11.48 -2.15
C GLU A 152 -7.96 -10.69 -2.11
N LYS A 153 -7.99 -9.43 -2.56
CA LYS A 153 -6.84 -8.53 -2.47
C LYS A 153 -6.46 -8.24 -1.02
N SER A 154 -7.43 -8.03 -0.12
CA SER A 154 -7.16 -7.82 1.31
C SER A 154 -6.53 -9.05 1.97
N ILE A 155 -7.01 -10.25 1.67
CA ILE A 155 -6.47 -11.50 2.20
C ILE A 155 -5.03 -11.72 1.71
N SER A 156 -4.79 -11.58 0.41
CA SER A 156 -3.43 -11.69 -0.17
C SER A 156 -2.48 -10.65 0.41
N THR A 157 -2.91 -9.39 0.53
CA THR A 157 -2.10 -8.32 1.12
C THR A 157 -1.79 -8.60 2.60
N ARG A 158 -2.75 -9.11 3.38
CA ARG A 158 -2.52 -9.52 4.77
C ARG A 158 -1.52 -10.66 4.87
N ALA A 159 -1.60 -11.63 3.96
CA ALA A 159 -0.62 -12.72 3.91
C ALA A 159 0.79 -12.21 3.54
N GLU A 160 0.89 -11.29 2.57
CA GLU A 160 2.14 -10.60 2.24
C GLU A 160 2.70 -9.84 3.43
N ILE A 161 1.86 -9.11 4.19
CA ILE A 161 2.30 -8.38 5.39
C ILE A 161 2.82 -9.34 6.45
N LEU A 162 2.10 -10.41 6.76
CA LEU A 162 2.59 -11.41 7.73
C LEU A 162 3.91 -12.06 7.29
N ALA A 163 4.07 -12.31 5.98
CA ALA A 163 5.34 -12.81 5.43
C ALA A 163 6.45 -11.77 5.54
N THR A 164 6.12 -10.50 5.30
CA THR A 164 7.03 -9.36 5.42
C THR A 164 7.43 -9.24 6.89
N GLU A 165 6.49 -9.19 7.85
CA GLU A 165 6.74 -9.13 9.30
C GLU A 165 7.68 -10.23 9.78
N ARG A 166 7.42 -11.49 9.41
CA ARG A 166 8.32 -12.61 9.71
C ARG A 166 9.72 -12.40 9.13
N THR A 167 9.81 -11.84 7.93
CA THR A 167 11.09 -11.52 7.29
C THR A 167 11.82 -10.40 8.04
N ARG A 168 11.13 -9.34 8.50
CA ARG A 168 11.75 -8.33 9.38
C ARG A 168 12.22 -8.96 10.67
N ASP A 169 11.37 -9.69 11.37
CA ASP A 169 11.71 -10.21 12.69
C ASP A 169 12.91 -11.16 12.60
N ARG A 170 12.93 -11.99 11.56
CA ARG A 170 14.09 -12.82 11.22
C ARG A 170 15.34 -11.98 10.96
N ILE A 171 15.27 -10.96 10.12
CA ILE A 171 16.46 -10.15 9.77
C ILE A 171 16.91 -9.28 10.94
N LEU A 172 16.00 -8.72 11.73
CA LEU A 172 16.33 -8.01 12.97
C LEU A 172 17.04 -8.95 13.95
N SER A 173 16.55 -10.17 14.09
CA SER A 173 17.23 -11.20 14.89
C SER A 173 18.61 -11.51 14.31
N GLU A 174 18.72 -11.79 13.00
CA GLU A 174 19.99 -12.08 12.33
C GLU A 174 21.00 -10.93 12.49
N VAL A 175 20.56 -9.68 12.35
CA VAL A 175 21.37 -8.47 12.57
C VAL A 175 21.83 -8.38 14.03
N SER A 176 20.93 -8.61 15.00
CA SER A 176 21.29 -8.55 16.42
C SER A 176 22.30 -9.63 16.80
N THR A 177 22.08 -10.87 16.33
CA THR A 177 22.99 -12.00 16.56
C THR A 177 24.31 -11.80 15.84
N SER A 178 24.31 -11.25 14.62
CA SER A 178 25.54 -10.95 13.89
C SER A 178 26.38 -9.90 14.61
N ASN A 179 25.76 -8.85 15.15
CA ASN A 179 26.48 -7.83 15.90
C ASN A 179 27.12 -8.40 17.18
N GLU A 180 26.41 -9.28 17.89
CA GLU A 180 26.95 -9.93 19.08
C GLU A 180 28.14 -10.83 18.73
N ARG A 181 28.00 -11.65 17.67
CA ARG A 181 29.09 -12.50 17.17
C ARG A 181 30.33 -11.71 16.77
N LEU A 182 30.17 -10.58 16.07
CA LEU A 182 31.31 -9.74 15.68
C LEU A 182 32.03 -9.17 16.92
N ARG A 183 31.30 -8.80 17.97
CA ARG A 183 31.88 -8.34 19.24
C ARG A 183 32.60 -9.46 19.98
N GLU A 184 31.97 -10.63 20.09
CA GLU A 184 32.56 -11.83 20.68
C GLU A 184 33.85 -12.23 19.95
N GLU A 185 33.84 -12.26 18.61
CA GLU A 185 35.01 -12.61 17.79
C GLU A 185 36.19 -11.65 18.02
N VAL A 186 35.90 -10.34 18.10
CA VAL A 186 36.92 -9.33 18.44
C VAL A 186 37.47 -9.55 19.85
N ASP A 187 36.61 -9.80 20.83
CA ASP A 187 37.03 -10.01 22.22
C ASP A 187 37.84 -11.30 22.40
N GLU A 188 37.35 -12.43 21.87
CA GLU A 188 38.01 -13.74 21.92
C GLU A 188 39.36 -13.74 21.20
N THR A 189 39.54 -12.90 20.17
CA THR A 189 40.81 -12.81 19.44
C THR A 189 41.79 -11.85 20.11
N LEU A 190 41.35 -10.64 20.47
CA LEU A 190 42.25 -9.59 20.98
C LEU A 190 42.62 -9.79 22.44
N ARG A 191 41.68 -10.17 23.31
CA ARG A 191 41.91 -10.28 24.75
C ARG A 191 43.06 -11.23 25.12
N PRO A 192 43.12 -12.48 24.62
CA PRO A 192 44.24 -13.37 24.93
C PRO A 192 45.57 -12.88 24.33
N ALA A 193 45.54 -12.32 23.11
CA ALA A 193 46.74 -11.79 22.46
C ALA A 193 47.32 -10.58 23.22
N ILE A 194 46.47 -9.69 23.73
CA ILE A 194 46.85 -8.57 24.61
C ILE A 194 47.44 -9.10 25.92
N SER A 195 46.81 -10.08 26.57
CA SER A 195 47.30 -10.64 27.83
C SER A 195 48.72 -11.22 27.70
N VAL A 196 48.96 -12.01 26.65
CA VAL A 196 50.29 -12.60 26.39
C VAL A 196 51.34 -11.51 26.15
N LEU A 197 51.00 -10.49 25.35
CA LEU A 197 51.91 -9.40 25.05
C LEU A 197 52.22 -8.53 26.29
N VAL A 198 51.23 -8.28 27.14
CA VAL A 198 51.39 -7.55 28.41
C VAL A 198 52.27 -8.32 29.39
N ASP A 199 52.07 -9.64 29.54
CA ASP A 199 52.92 -10.50 30.38
C ASP A 199 54.38 -10.51 29.90
N ASP A 200 54.58 -10.58 28.58
CA ASP A 200 55.89 -10.49 27.93
C ASP A 200 56.59 -9.16 28.24
N ILE A 201 55.88 -8.03 28.17
CA ILE A 201 56.39 -6.69 28.51
C ILE A 201 56.73 -6.61 30.00
N HIS A 202 55.85 -7.09 30.88
CA HIS A 202 56.03 -7.05 32.34
C HIS A 202 57.22 -7.89 32.81
N SER A 203 57.43 -9.05 32.20
CA SER A 203 58.50 -9.97 32.59
C SER A 203 59.89 -9.30 32.56
N GLY A 204 60.10 -8.31 31.67
CA GLY A 204 61.37 -7.63 31.48
C GLY A 204 62.52 -8.53 31.02
N ARG A 205 62.23 -9.79 30.68
CA ARG A 205 63.23 -10.80 30.28
C ARG A 205 63.57 -10.77 28.79
N ILE A 206 62.79 -10.02 28.01
CA ILE A 206 62.85 -10.00 26.56
C ILE A 206 63.73 -8.83 26.12
N ALA A 207 64.63 -9.08 25.16
CA ALA A 207 65.44 -8.02 24.56
C ALA A 207 64.55 -7.02 23.81
N ARG A 208 64.91 -5.72 23.85
CA ARG A 208 64.16 -4.61 23.21
C ARG A 208 63.76 -4.92 21.75
N SER A 209 64.67 -5.46 20.94
CA SER A 209 64.38 -5.82 19.55
C SER A 209 63.30 -6.89 19.43
N ARG A 210 63.37 -7.96 20.22
CA ARG A 210 62.36 -9.02 20.23
C ARG A 210 61.02 -8.53 20.76
N LEU A 211 61.01 -7.59 21.70
CA LEU A 211 59.77 -6.98 22.16
C LEU A 211 59.12 -6.15 21.05
N ALA A 212 59.89 -5.33 20.35
CA ALA A 212 59.41 -4.60 19.18
C ALA A 212 58.90 -5.54 18.08
N ASP A 213 59.56 -6.68 17.84
CA ASP A 213 59.08 -7.71 16.90
C ASP A 213 57.75 -8.33 17.34
N LYS A 214 57.55 -8.57 18.64
CA LYS A 214 56.28 -9.09 19.18
C LYS A 214 55.13 -8.08 19.06
N ILE A 215 55.39 -6.79 19.33
CA ILE A 215 54.39 -5.72 19.16
C ILE A 215 54.03 -5.56 17.67
N ASP A 216 55.02 -5.61 16.78
CA ASP A 216 54.81 -5.56 15.32
C ASP A 216 54.01 -6.78 14.82
N ALA A 217 54.32 -7.98 15.32
CA ALA A 217 53.57 -9.20 15.02
C ALA A 217 52.12 -9.14 15.50
N PHE A 218 51.84 -8.55 16.67
CA PHE A 218 50.44 -8.34 17.12
C PHE A 218 49.65 -7.49 16.11
N ALA A 219 50.22 -6.40 15.61
CA ALA A 219 49.55 -5.56 14.61
C ALA A 219 49.39 -6.27 13.25
N THR A 220 50.39 -7.04 12.83
CA THR A 220 50.46 -7.60 11.46
C THR A 220 49.77 -8.95 11.34
N ASP A 221 49.83 -9.78 12.38
CA ASP A 221 49.37 -11.17 12.37
C ASP A 221 48.05 -11.37 13.11
N ILE A 222 47.64 -10.43 13.99
CA ILE A 222 46.38 -10.51 14.72
C ILE A 222 45.40 -9.42 14.26
N VAL A 223 45.78 -8.14 14.40
CA VAL A 223 44.87 -7.01 14.13
C VAL A 223 44.51 -6.93 12.65
N ARG A 224 45.49 -7.06 11.74
CA ARG A 224 45.26 -6.95 10.30
C ARG A 224 44.39 -8.09 9.74
N PRO A 225 44.63 -9.38 10.05
CA PRO A 225 43.76 -10.46 9.60
C PRO A 225 42.34 -10.34 10.17
N LEU A 226 42.20 -10.00 11.46
CA LEU A 226 40.89 -9.80 12.09
C LEU A 226 40.10 -8.69 11.38
N SER A 227 40.72 -7.56 11.07
CA SER A 227 40.07 -6.49 10.30
C SER A 227 39.60 -6.97 8.91
N HIS A 228 40.41 -7.78 8.22
CA HIS A 228 40.03 -8.35 6.92
C HIS A 228 38.86 -9.32 7.02
N THR A 229 38.84 -10.19 8.03
CA THR A 229 37.73 -11.13 8.27
C THR A 229 36.43 -10.37 8.53
N LEU A 230 36.47 -9.38 9.42
CA LEU A 230 35.32 -8.55 9.76
C LEU A 230 34.81 -7.75 8.55
N ALA A 231 35.69 -7.31 7.64
CA ALA A 231 35.27 -6.62 6.41
C ALA A 231 34.45 -7.52 5.46
N THR A 232 34.71 -8.83 5.46
CA THR A 232 34.07 -9.79 4.54
C THR A 232 32.80 -10.44 5.09
N ALA A 233 32.58 -10.44 6.41
CA ALA A 233 31.46 -11.13 7.05
C ALA A 233 30.06 -10.50 6.79
N GLY A 234 29.97 -9.30 6.22
CA GLY A 234 28.73 -8.50 6.17
C GLY A 234 27.94 -8.48 4.87
N SER A 235 28.44 -9.03 3.75
CA SER A 235 27.89 -8.71 2.41
C SER A 235 26.91 -9.75 1.83
N THR A 236 25.94 -10.24 2.60
CA THR A 236 25.11 -11.40 2.17
C THR A 236 23.66 -11.09 1.74
N SER A 237 23.21 -9.84 1.63
CA SER A 237 21.79 -9.57 1.34
C SER A 237 21.48 -9.08 -0.10
N THR A 238 21.27 -10.03 -1.01
CA THR A 238 20.94 -9.82 -2.45
C THR A 238 19.44 -9.72 -2.78
N ALA A 239 18.59 -9.27 -1.85
CA ALA A 239 17.16 -9.14 -2.14
C ALA A 239 16.91 -7.92 -3.06
N LYS A 240 16.30 -8.12 -4.23
CA LYS A 240 15.84 -7.03 -5.13
C LYS A 240 14.74 -6.20 -4.46
N ARG A 241 14.86 -4.87 -4.47
CA ARG A 241 14.07 -3.91 -3.66
C ARG A 241 13.26 -2.88 -4.48
N ASP A 242 13.10 -3.09 -5.79
CA ASP A 242 12.45 -2.15 -6.73
C ASP A 242 10.99 -1.76 -6.36
N ALA A 243 10.31 -2.58 -5.55
CA ALA A 243 8.90 -2.39 -5.21
C ALA A 243 8.60 -1.32 -4.13
N ALA A 244 9.63 -0.80 -3.43
CA ALA A 244 9.42 0.10 -2.28
C ALA A 244 9.04 1.54 -2.66
N MET A 245 9.49 2.03 -3.84
CA MET A 245 9.28 3.41 -4.26
C MET A 245 7.82 3.75 -4.58
N SER A 246 7.05 2.80 -5.13
CA SER A 246 5.63 3.01 -5.43
C SER A 246 4.74 2.97 -4.19
N ALA A 247 5.20 2.36 -3.09
CA ALA A 247 4.43 2.19 -1.86
C ALA A 247 4.47 3.43 -0.94
N LEU A 248 5.43 4.33 -1.13
CA LEU A 248 5.65 5.53 -0.30
C LEU A 248 4.60 6.65 -0.51
N ALA A 249 3.70 6.52 -1.48
CA ALA A 249 2.61 7.48 -1.68
C ALA A 249 1.43 7.11 -0.76
N ALA A 250 1.25 7.84 0.34
CA ALA A 250 0.08 7.68 1.20
C ALA A 250 -1.21 7.93 0.41
N PRO A 251 -2.10 6.95 0.25
CA PRO A 251 -3.37 7.17 -0.42
C PRO A 251 -4.26 8.05 0.45
N ALA A 252 -4.69 9.17 -0.13
CA ALA A 252 -5.60 10.10 0.53
C ALA A 252 -6.96 9.42 0.78
N ARG A 253 -7.58 9.73 1.93
CA ARG A 253 -8.98 9.36 2.15
C ARG A 253 -9.85 10.05 1.08
N PRO A 254 -10.71 9.31 0.36
CA PRO A 254 -11.55 9.91 -0.66
C PRO A 254 -12.53 10.89 -0.01
N ALA A 255 -12.81 12.01 -0.67
CA ALA A 255 -13.80 12.94 -0.16
C ALA A 255 -15.20 12.32 -0.18
N ILE A 256 -16.11 12.80 0.68
CA ILE A 256 -17.50 12.29 0.72
C ILE A 256 -18.17 12.40 -0.67
N ARG A 257 -17.96 13.51 -1.39
CA ARG A 257 -18.51 13.68 -2.75
C ARG A 257 -18.06 12.60 -3.74
N ASP A 258 -16.85 12.05 -3.56
CA ASP A 258 -16.29 11.03 -4.45
C ASP A 258 -16.87 9.65 -4.11
N GLN A 259 -17.37 9.48 -2.88
CA GLN A 259 -18.01 8.27 -2.41
C GLN A 259 -19.50 8.21 -2.79
N ILE A 260 -20.13 9.35 -3.12
CA ILE A 260 -21.55 9.46 -3.45
C ILE A 260 -21.75 9.50 -4.96
N ASN A 261 -22.58 8.59 -5.51
CA ASN A 261 -22.90 8.61 -6.93
C ASN A 261 -24.39 8.82 -7.21
N ALA A 262 -24.74 10.10 -7.45
CA ALA A 262 -26.10 10.52 -7.73
C ALA A 262 -26.73 9.82 -8.94
N THR A 263 -25.96 9.60 -10.00
CA THR A 263 -26.45 8.94 -11.23
C THR A 263 -26.97 7.55 -10.93
N TYR A 264 -26.23 6.79 -10.14
CA TYR A 264 -26.58 5.42 -9.82
C TYR A 264 -27.66 5.31 -8.75
N SER A 265 -27.66 6.20 -7.75
CA SER A 265 -28.79 6.32 -6.82
C SER A 265 -30.09 6.61 -7.56
N GLY A 266 -30.07 7.55 -8.52
CA GLY A 266 -31.23 7.89 -9.34
C GLY A 266 -31.66 6.75 -10.26
N LEU A 267 -30.72 6.08 -10.94
CA LEU A 267 -31.02 4.95 -11.82
C LEU A 267 -31.58 3.74 -11.05
N GLY A 268 -31.00 3.43 -9.88
CA GLY A 268 -31.49 2.35 -9.02
C GLY A 268 -32.92 2.59 -8.56
N VAL A 269 -33.26 3.84 -8.22
CA VAL A 269 -34.63 4.23 -7.85
C VAL A 269 -35.55 4.26 -9.06
N PHE A 270 -35.12 4.73 -10.23
CA PHE A 270 -35.93 4.67 -11.45
C PHE A 270 -36.33 3.22 -11.79
N LEU A 271 -35.35 2.31 -11.80
CA LEU A 271 -35.58 0.91 -12.15
C LEU A 271 -36.41 0.19 -11.09
N GLY A 272 -36.14 0.43 -9.80
CA GLY A 272 -36.95 -0.08 -8.71
C GLY A 272 -38.37 0.46 -8.75
N SER A 273 -38.55 1.77 -8.88
CA SER A 273 -39.89 2.40 -8.83
C SER A 273 -40.72 2.06 -10.05
N GLY A 274 -40.08 1.92 -11.20
CA GLY A 274 -40.70 1.40 -12.41
C GLY A 274 -41.32 0.02 -12.20
N THR A 275 -40.72 -0.86 -11.36
CA THR A 275 -41.31 -2.18 -11.10
C THR A 275 -42.65 -2.15 -10.42
N VAL A 276 -42.84 -1.23 -9.48
CA VAL A 276 -44.06 -1.17 -8.69
C VAL A 276 -45.08 -0.21 -9.31
N LEU A 277 -44.64 0.95 -9.79
CA LEU A 277 -45.54 1.98 -10.31
C LEU A 277 -46.20 1.58 -11.63
N LEU A 278 -45.55 0.76 -12.46
CA LEU A 278 -46.15 0.23 -13.69
C LEU A 278 -47.22 -0.84 -13.45
N ASP A 279 -47.29 -1.42 -12.26
CA ASP A 279 -48.38 -2.32 -11.87
C ASP A 279 -49.58 -1.57 -11.31
N LEU A 280 -49.33 -0.44 -10.63
CA LEU A 280 -50.36 0.36 -9.97
C LEU A 280 -50.99 1.40 -10.92
N LEU A 281 -50.26 1.80 -11.96
CA LEU A 281 -50.62 2.91 -12.84
C LEU A 281 -50.66 2.50 -14.30
N PRO A 282 -51.45 3.20 -15.15
CA PRO A 282 -51.33 3.11 -16.59
C PRO A 282 -49.87 3.28 -17.05
N LEU A 283 -49.46 2.52 -18.06
CA LEU A 283 -48.06 2.42 -18.53
C LEU A 283 -47.35 3.78 -18.65
N ALA A 284 -47.98 4.77 -19.28
CA ALA A 284 -47.41 6.11 -19.45
C ALA A 284 -47.22 6.83 -18.10
N ASN A 285 -48.20 6.75 -17.20
CA ASN A 285 -48.17 7.41 -15.90
C ASN A 285 -47.17 6.74 -14.96
N GLY A 286 -47.12 5.41 -14.93
CA GLY A 286 -46.16 4.66 -14.10
C GLY A 286 -44.71 4.89 -14.55
N PHE A 287 -44.47 4.98 -15.87
CA PHE A 287 -43.15 5.32 -16.40
C PHE A 287 -42.74 6.75 -16.02
N MET A 288 -43.64 7.73 -16.20
CA MET A 288 -43.36 9.13 -15.84
C MET A 288 -43.13 9.29 -14.33
N ALA A 289 -43.94 8.64 -13.50
CA ALA A 289 -43.80 8.61 -12.06
C ALA A 289 -42.45 8.01 -11.62
N ALA A 290 -42.03 6.90 -12.24
CA ALA A 290 -40.73 6.30 -11.99
C ALA A 290 -39.57 7.22 -12.42
N LEU A 291 -39.68 7.85 -13.60
CA LEU A 291 -38.67 8.77 -14.13
C LEU A 291 -38.48 9.98 -13.20
N ILE A 292 -39.57 10.61 -12.78
CA ILE A 292 -39.57 11.71 -11.81
C ILE A 292 -38.95 11.25 -10.49
N SER A 293 -39.25 10.02 -10.05
CA SER A 293 -38.69 9.45 -8.83
C SER A 293 -37.17 9.34 -8.91
N GLY A 294 -36.64 8.78 -10.01
CA GLY A 294 -35.21 8.66 -10.23
C GLY A 294 -34.50 10.01 -10.35
N LEU A 295 -35.08 10.96 -11.09
CA LEU A 295 -34.53 12.31 -11.26
C LEU A 295 -34.51 13.11 -9.95
N SER A 296 -35.52 12.94 -9.10
CA SER A 296 -35.60 13.59 -7.79
C SER A 296 -34.47 13.08 -6.87
N VAL A 297 -34.27 11.77 -6.81
CA VAL A 297 -33.18 11.17 -6.02
C VAL A 297 -31.82 11.58 -6.57
N TYR A 298 -31.64 11.59 -7.89
CA TYR A 298 -30.44 12.13 -8.53
C TYR A 298 -30.17 13.57 -8.08
N GLY A 299 -31.16 14.45 -8.14
CA GLY A 299 -31.02 15.85 -7.74
C GLY A 299 -30.64 16.02 -6.28
N ILE A 300 -31.32 15.29 -5.37
CA ILE A 300 -31.07 15.36 -3.92
C ILE A 300 -29.67 14.85 -3.57
N VAL A 301 -29.30 13.69 -4.10
CA VAL A 301 -27.97 13.09 -3.86
C VAL A 301 -26.87 13.97 -4.47
N ARG A 302 -27.11 14.58 -5.63
CA ARG A 302 -26.19 15.53 -6.25
C ARG A 302 -26.02 16.79 -5.43
N LEU A 303 -27.12 17.38 -4.95
CA LEU A 303 -27.13 18.56 -4.10
C LEU A 303 -26.38 18.29 -2.80
N LEU A 304 -26.61 17.14 -2.16
CA LEU A 304 -25.86 16.73 -0.97
C LEU A 304 -24.37 16.62 -1.25
N GLY A 305 -23.97 16.00 -2.36
CA GLY A 305 -22.56 15.91 -2.75
C GLY A 305 -21.90 17.29 -2.90
N VAL A 306 -22.65 18.29 -3.39
CA VAL A 306 -22.19 19.69 -3.48
C VAL A 306 -22.10 20.35 -2.10
N ILE A 307 -23.13 20.22 -1.25
CA ILE A 307 -23.18 20.82 0.10
C ILE A 307 -22.07 20.28 1.01
N VAL A 308 -21.89 18.96 0.98
CA VAL A 308 -20.89 18.28 1.80
C VAL A 308 -19.48 18.59 1.29
N GLY A 309 -19.33 18.72 -0.03
CA GLY A 309 -18.10 19.15 -0.69
C GLY A 309 -16.97 18.13 -0.58
N SER A 310 -15.73 18.62 -0.57
CA SER A 310 -14.51 17.80 -0.50
C SER A 310 -14.12 17.40 0.94
N ARG A 311 -15.06 17.45 1.90
CA ARG A 311 -14.78 17.09 3.29
C ARG A 311 -14.43 15.60 3.40
N GLN A 312 -13.40 15.30 4.17
CA GLN A 312 -13.03 13.94 4.55
C GLN A 312 -13.76 13.57 5.85
N SER A 313 -14.35 12.38 5.91
CA SER A 313 -15.10 11.92 7.07
C SER A 313 -14.96 10.41 7.27
N PRO A 314 -15.12 9.89 8.50
CA PRO A 314 -15.16 8.45 8.72
C PRO A 314 -16.22 7.76 7.84
N PHE A 315 -15.96 6.52 7.42
CA PHE A 315 -16.87 5.75 6.58
C PHE A 315 -18.24 5.55 7.25
N ALA A 316 -18.29 5.37 8.58
CA ALA A 316 -19.55 5.24 9.31
C ALA A 316 -20.44 6.49 9.18
N VAL A 317 -19.85 7.68 9.30
CA VAL A 317 -20.55 8.96 9.15
C VAL A 317 -21.00 9.15 7.71
N THR A 318 -20.13 8.84 6.75
CA THR A 318 -20.47 8.90 5.32
C THR A 318 -21.62 7.96 4.98
N GLY A 319 -21.59 6.73 5.50
CA GLY A 319 -22.67 5.75 5.38
C GLY A 319 -23.98 6.19 6.02
N MET A 320 -23.93 6.83 7.19
CA MET A 320 -25.10 7.41 7.83
C MET A 320 -25.70 8.55 7.01
N ILE A 321 -24.88 9.47 6.49
CA ILE A 321 -25.32 10.57 5.61
C ILE A 321 -25.99 9.99 4.36
N ILE A 322 -25.37 9.01 3.73
CA ILE A 322 -25.92 8.26 2.60
C ILE A 322 -27.28 7.65 2.95
N ALA A 323 -27.36 6.98 4.10
CA ALA A 323 -28.55 6.25 4.49
C ALA A 323 -29.71 7.20 4.79
N SER A 324 -29.44 8.25 5.56
CA SER A 324 -30.39 9.33 5.80
C SER A 324 -30.82 10.02 4.51
N THR A 325 -29.92 10.22 3.56
CA THR A 325 -30.26 10.84 2.27
C THR A 325 -31.19 9.95 1.47
N HIS A 326 -30.92 8.65 1.35
CA HIS A 326 -31.84 7.74 0.65
C HIS A 326 -33.16 7.59 1.40
N ALA A 327 -33.14 7.61 2.73
CA ALA A 327 -34.32 7.61 3.58
C ALA A 327 -35.11 8.93 3.55
N LEU A 328 -34.57 10.02 3.00
CA LEU A 328 -35.30 11.28 2.80
C LEU A 328 -35.63 11.53 1.32
N ALA A 329 -34.83 10.98 0.41
CA ALA A 329 -34.95 11.22 -1.03
C ALA A 329 -36.20 10.59 -1.66
N TRP A 330 -36.93 9.74 -0.92
CA TRP A 330 -38.21 9.18 -1.35
C TRP A 330 -39.40 10.11 -1.09
N ILE A 331 -39.25 11.10 -0.20
CA ILE A 331 -40.34 12.01 0.15
C ILE A 331 -40.79 12.83 -1.07
N PRO A 332 -39.91 13.46 -1.87
CA PRO A 332 -40.36 14.24 -3.03
C PRO A 332 -41.03 13.40 -4.12
N PRO A 333 -40.48 12.24 -4.54
CA PRO A 333 -41.19 11.31 -5.42
C PRO A 333 -42.60 10.94 -4.93
N HIS A 334 -42.74 10.68 -3.62
CA HIS A 334 -44.02 10.34 -3.02
C HIS A 334 -45.03 11.49 -3.12
N LEU A 335 -44.62 12.71 -2.74
CA LEU A 335 -45.48 13.90 -2.82
C LEU A 335 -45.88 14.21 -4.26
N ILE A 336 -44.97 14.06 -5.22
CA ILE A 336 -45.25 14.30 -6.64
C ILE A 336 -46.24 13.27 -7.18
N ASN A 337 -46.06 11.98 -6.87
CA ASN A 337 -46.98 10.93 -7.30
C ASN A 337 -48.37 11.10 -6.66
N GLN A 338 -48.43 11.50 -5.38
CA GLN A 338 -49.70 11.82 -4.72
C GLN A 338 -50.41 12.99 -5.41
N ALA A 339 -49.69 14.07 -5.71
CA ALA A 339 -50.27 15.27 -6.33
C ALA A 339 -50.70 15.07 -7.80
N LEU A 340 -49.97 14.26 -8.56
CA LEU A 340 -50.21 14.08 -10.01
C LEU A 340 -51.16 12.92 -10.33
N VAL A 341 -51.26 11.91 -9.47
CA VAL A 341 -51.86 10.63 -9.84
C VAL A 341 -53.08 10.24 -9.00
N TYR A 342 -53.16 10.66 -7.74
CA TYR A 342 -54.28 10.35 -6.84
C TYR A 342 -54.72 11.55 -6.00
N PRO A 343 -55.43 12.54 -6.59
CA PRO A 343 -55.85 13.73 -5.86
C PRO A 343 -56.97 13.49 -4.84
N ALA A 344 -57.62 12.32 -4.82
CA ALA A 344 -58.68 11.97 -3.88
C ALA A 344 -58.65 10.47 -3.53
N GLU A 345 -58.74 10.18 -2.23
CA GLU A 345 -58.83 8.85 -1.58
C GLU A 345 -57.49 8.15 -1.29
N LEU A 346 -57.26 7.91 0.01
CA LEU A 346 -55.99 7.57 0.64
C LEU A 346 -56.12 6.20 1.35
N GLU A 347 -56.36 5.12 0.59
CA GLU A 347 -56.27 3.71 1.04
C GLU A 347 -54.86 3.24 1.47
N PHE A 348 -54.45 3.61 2.68
CA PHE A 348 -53.09 3.63 3.26
C PHE A 348 -52.06 2.49 3.00
N GLN A 349 -52.36 1.39 2.31
CA GLN A 349 -51.61 0.11 2.39
C GLN A 349 -50.59 -0.21 1.25
N PRO A 350 -50.90 -0.17 -0.07
CA PRO A 350 -49.94 -0.58 -1.11
C PRO A 350 -48.74 0.37 -1.30
N TRP A 351 -48.96 1.66 -1.09
CA TRP A 351 -47.96 2.70 -1.25
C TRP A 351 -46.94 2.75 -0.11
N LEU A 352 -47.29 2.35 1.11
CA LEU A 352 -46.35 2.35 2.22
C LEU A 352 -45.23 1.32 1.97
N ILE A 353 -45.60 0.15 1.45
CA ILE A 353 -44.65 -0.93 1.11
C ILE A 353 -43.79 -0.51 -0.10
N SER A 354 -44.41 0.14 -1.10
CA SER A 354 -43.71 0.75 -2.23
C SER A 354 -42.72 1.84 -1.78
N SER A 355 -43.10 2.67 -0.80
CA SER A 355 -42.28 3.76 -0.25
C SER A 355 -41.09 3.27 0.56
N ILE A 356 -41.15 2.04 1.13
CA ILE A 356 -40.05 1.39 1.85
C ILE A 356 -39.12 0.61 0.90
N ALA A 357 -39.66 0.00 -0.16
CA ALA A 357 -38.88 -0.83 -1.08
C ALA A 357 -37.93 -0.01 -1.99
N MET A 358 -38.31 1.21 -2.41
CA MET A 358 -37.52 2.04 -3.35
C MET A 358 -36.21 2.60 -2.78
N PRO A 359 -36.16 3.13 -1.55
CA PRO A 359 -34.92 3.59 -0.93
C PRO A 359 -33.93 2.46 -0.69
N LEU A 360 -34.41 1.23 -0.45
CA LEU A 360 -33.60 0.11 -0.01
C LEU A 360 -32.60 -0.34 -1.08
N LEU A 361 -32.98 -0.29 -2.36
CA LEU A 361 -32.08 -0.61 -3.49
C LEU A 361 -30.98 0.45 -3.68
N GLY A 362 -31.34 1.74 -3.61
CA GLY A 362 -30.37 2.83 -3.67
C GLY A 362 -29.43 2.83 -2.45
N LEU A 363 -29.97 2.58 -1.26
CA LEU A 363 -29.22 2.41 -0.02
C LEU A 363 -28.24 1.25 -0.11
N LEU A 364 -28.71 0.08 -0.53
CA LEU A 364 -27.90 -1.11 -0.65
C LEU A 364 -26.74 -0.88 -1.63
N TYR A 365 -27.02 -0.29 -2.79
CA TYR A 365 -25.99 0.05 -3.76
C TYR A 365 -24.92 0.97 -3.15
N GLN A 366 -25.36 1.99 -2.44
CA GLN A 366 -24.48 2.99 -1.87
C GLN A 366 -23.68 2.46 -0.65
N LEU A 367 -24.25 1.56 0.15
CA LEU A 367 -23.54 0.81 1.20
C LEU A 367 -22.44 -0.09 0.61
N ILE A 368 -22.66 -0.63 -0.58
CA ILE A 368 -21.68 -1.49 -1.24
C ILE A 368 -20.54 -0.67 -1.84
N ILE A 369 -20.83 0.47 -2.47
CA ILE A 369 -19.78 1.42 -2.88
C ILE A 369 -18.94 1.83 -1.68
N LEU A 370 -19.59 2.16 -0.56
CA LEU A 370 -18.91 2.50 0.68
C LEU A 370 -18.01 1.36 1.18
N GLY A 371 -18.47 0.10 1.09
CA GLY A 371 -17.68 -1.09 1.38
C GLY A 371 -16.46 -1.28 0.46
N ALA A 372 -16.60 -0.93 -0.83
CA ALA A 372 -15.49 -0.94 -1.77
C ALA A 372 -14.45 0.15 -1.44
N TYR A 373 -14.89 1.34 -1.04
CA TYR A 373 -14.00 2.41 -0.58
C TYR A 373 -13.33 2.09 0.75
N SER A 374 -14.05 1.50 1.71
CA SER A 374 -13.47 1.10 3.00
C SER A 374 -12.40 0.02 2.81
N SER A 375 -12.64 -0.95 1.92
CA SER A 375 -11.65 -1.98 1.57
C SER A 375 -10.38 -1.38 0.95
N ARG A 376 -10.50 -0.31 0.15
CA ARG A 376 -9.33 0.42 -0.39
C ARG A 376 -8.58 1.19 0.68
N ALA A 377 -9.29 1.85 1.59
CA ALA A 377 -8.66 2.54 2.71
C ALA A 377 -7.95 1.58 3.66
N GLU A 378 -8.43 0.34 3.78
CA GLU A 378 -7.72 -0.73 4.47
C GLU A 378 -6.47 -1.15 3.69
N LEU A 379 -6.55 -1.40 2.38
CA LEU A 379 -5.37 -1.73 1.55
C LEU A 379 -4.29 -0.64 1.62
N ALA A 380 -4.73 0.61 1.52
CA ALA A 380 -3.94 1.81 1.75
C ALA A 380 -3.19 1.83 3.10
N ARG A 381 -3.90 1.49 4.18
CA ARG A 381 -3.33 1.40 5.53
C ARG A 381 -2.30 0.27 5.61
N LEU A 382 -2.63 -0.87 5.00
CA LEU A 382 -1.76 -2.04 4.92
C LEU A 382 -0.47 -1.73 4.15
N ASP A 383 -0.56 -1.04 3.01
CA ASP A 383 0.61 -0.57 2.25
C ASP A 383 1.47 0.40 3.08
N GLY A 384 0.84 1.32 3.83
CA GLY A 384 1.55 2.20 4.76
C GLY A 384 2.30 1.45 5.87
N ALA A 385 1.68 0.40 6.44
CA ALA A 385 2.35 -0.46 7.42
C ALA A 385 3.55 -1.21 6.82
N ARG A 386 3.43 -1.69 5.58
CA ARG A 386 4.54 -2.32 4.85
C ARG A 386 5.72 -1.36 4.66
N VAL A 387 5.45 -0.10 4.31
CA VAL A 387 6.48 0.94 4.16
C VAL A 387 7.20 1.19 5.48
N ASP A 388 6.46 1.40 6.57
CA ASP A 388 7.05 1.58 7.90
C ASP A 388 7.98 0.41 8.26
N MET A 389 7.55 -0.80 7.95
CA MET A 389 8.34 -2.00 8.18
C MET A 389 9.65 -2.04 7.37
N LEU A 390 9.62 -1.60 6.11
CA LEU A 390 10.82 -1.48 5.26
C LEU A 390 11.77 -0.41 5.78
N ILE A 391 11.24 0.69 6.31
CA ILE A 391 12.03 1.75 6.96
C ILE A 391 12.74 1.18 8.19
N GLN A 392 12.02 0.51 9.10
CA GLN A 392 12.61 -0.12 10.29
C GLN A 392 13.72 -1.13 9.95
N LEU A 393 13.49 -1.94 8.90
CA LEU A 393 14.47 -2.91 8.42
C LEU A 393 15.73 -2.23 7.87
N SER A 394 15.56 -1.18 7.07
CA SER A 394 16.67 -0.37 6.54
C SER A 394 17.46 0.28 7.66
N GLU A 395 16.80 0.83 8.68
CA GLU A 395 17.48 1.38 9.86
C GLU A 395 18.32 0.33 10.57
N ALA A 396 17.77 -0.86 10.83
CA ALA A 396 18.52 -1.91 11.53
C ALA A 396 19.75 -2.37 10.74
N ARG A 397 19.61 -2.56 9.42
CA ARG A 397 20.74 -2.90 8.53
C ARG A 397 21.79 -1.81 8.52
N ARG A 398 21.37 -0.55 8.35
CA ARG A 398 22.23 0.64 8.41
C ARG A 398 23.04 0.67 9.69
N ARG A 399 22.41 0.49 10.86
CA ARG A 399 23.10 0.44 12.16
C ARG A 399 24.13 -0.69 12.22
N ALA A 400 23.76 -1.88 11.76
CA ALA A 400 24.66 -3.04 11.76
C ALA A 400 25.88 -2.80 10.87
N TRP A 401 25.65 -2.34 9.64
CA TRP A 401 26.70 -2.06 8.67
C TRP A 401 27.62 -0.94 9.15
N LEU A 402 27.08 0.14 9.71
CA LEU A 402 27.88 1.25 10.27
C LEU A 402 28.75 0.79 11.45
N ARG A 403 28.21 -0.07 12.34
CA ARG A 403 28.98 -0.67 13.44
C ARG A 403 30.11 -1.56 12.94
N GLN A 404 29.82 -2.46 12.01
CA GLN A 404 30.83 -3.33 11.40
C GLN A 404 31.93 -2.52 10.70
N ARG A 405 31.54 -1.48 9.94
CA ARG A 405 32.48 -0.56 9.30
C ARG A 405 33.34 0.14 10.34
N HIS A 406 32.75 0.61 11.44
CA HIS A 406 33.48 1.24 12.53
C HIS A 406 34.51 0.28 13.14
N LEU A 407 34.12 -0.94 13.52
CA LEU A 407 35.05 -1.96 14.04
C LEU A 407 36.22 -2.21 13.08
N THR A 408 35.91 -2.45 11.81
CA THR A 408 36.91 -2.72 10.76
C THR A 408 37.89 -1.54 10.61
N HIS A 409 37.38 -0.31 10.55
CA HIS A 409 38.17 0.90 10.38
C HIS A 409 39.00 1.23 11.62
N THR A 410 38.43 1.09 12.82
CA THR A 410 39.13 1.32 14.09
C THR A 410 40.27 0.32 14.26
N LEU A 411 40.05 -0.96 13.93
CA LEU A 411 41.10 -1.97 13.92
C LEU A 411 42.21 -1.64 12.92
N HIS A 412 41.86 -1.38 11.66
CA HIS A 412 42.83 -1.16 10.59
C HIS A 412 43.56 0.18 10.68
N SER A 413 42.87 1.27 10.98
CA SER A 413 43.44 2.62 10.91
C SER A 413 44.00 3.06 12.27
N THR A 414 43.27 2.81 13.35
CA THR A 414 43.57 3.39 14.66
C THR A 414 44.45 2.47 15.47
N VAL A 415 44.00 1.24 15.72
CA VAL A 415 44.74 0.25 16.52
C VAL A 415 46.02 -0.16 15.80
N GLN A 416 45.91 -0.61 14.56
CA GLN A 416 47.07 -1.10 13.81
C GLN A 416 48.16 -0.01 13.68
N SER A 417 47.79 1.22 13.31
CA SER A 417 48.78 2.30 13.16
C SER A 417 49.42 2.71 14.47
N ARG A 418 48.65 2.80 15.57
CA ARG A 418 49.19 3.13 16.90
C ARG A 418 50.14 2.05 17.40
N VAL A 419 49.78 0.78 17.26
CA VAL A 419 50.63 -0.33 17.69
C VAL A 419 51.90 -0.43 16.83
N LEU A 420 51.81 -0.24 15.51
CA LEU A 420 52.99 -0.20 14.64
C LEU A 420 53.91 0.98 14.96
N ALA A 421 53.35 2.14 15.29
CA ALA A 421 54.14 3.29 15.73
C ALA A 421 54.88 2.98 17.04
N GLU A 422 54.20 2.36 18.00
CA GLU A 422 54.80 1.94 19.27
C GLU A 422 55.92 0.89 19.07
N ALA A 423 55.70 -0.10 18.20
CA ALA A 423 56.74 -1.06 17.82
C ALA A 423 58.01 -0.37 17.27
N ARG A 424 57.84 0.68 16.46
CA ARG A 424 58.97 1.48 15.92
C ARG A 424 59.65 2.31 17.00
N LEU A 425 58.89 2.94 17.90
CA LEU A 425 59.42 3.71 19.02
C LEU A 425 60.28 2.81 19.92
N VAL A 426 59.74 1.67 20.35
CA VAL A 426 60.46 0.68 21.16
C VAL A 426 61.74 0.23 20.46
N ARG A 427 61.69 -0.04 19.15
CA ARG A 427 62.85 -0.45 18.34
C ARG A 427 63.94 0.61 18.25
N SER A 428 63.56 1.88 18.15
CA SER A 428 64.48 3.01 17.93
C SER A 428 65.21 3.50 19.19
N GLY A 429 64.69 3.19 20.38
CA GLY A 429 65.27 3.70 21.61
C GLY A 429 66.59 3.01 22.03
N PRO A 430 67.45 3.70 22.81
CA PRO A 430 68.78 3.22 23.16
C PRO A 430 68.76 2.22 24.33
N GLY A 431 69.64 1.21 24.29
CA GLY A 431 69.93 0.33 25.42
C GLY A 431 68.77 -0.58 25.86
N LYS A 432 68.69 -0.90 27.17
CA LYS A 432 67.58 -1.68 27.74
C LYS A 432 66.31 -0.83 27.76
N ILE A 433 65.15 -1.48 27.69
CA ILE A 433 63.87 -0.78 27.80
C ILE A 433 63.68 -0.22 29.22
N SER A 434 63.31 1.05 29.33
CA SER A 434 63.03 1.71 30.60
C SER A 434 61.70 1.25 31.20
N ALA A 435 61.41 1.64 32.44
CA ALA A 435 60.09 1.40 33.04
C ALA A 435 59.00 2.22 32.32
N VAL A 436 59.30 3.49 32.00
CA VAL A 436 58.38 4.40 31.30
C VAL A 436 58.01 3.87 29.91
N GLU A 437 58.99 3.41 29.12
CA GLU A 437 58.73 2.80 27.80
C GLU A 437 57.90 1.50 27.91
N ARG A 438 58.02 0.74 29.00
CA ARG A 438 57.20 -0.45 29.23
C ARG A 438 55.77 -0.10 29.58
N ASP A 439 55.58 0.85 30.49
CA ASP A 439 54.26 1.31 30.91
C ASP A 439 53.49 1.90 29.72
N GLN A 440 54.16 2.69 28.87
CA GLN A 440 53.60 3.23 27.64
C GLN A 440 53.22 2.12 26.64
N ALA A 441 54.08 1.12 26.42
CA ALA A 441 53.77 0.01 25.53
C ALA A 441 52.57 -0.81 26.04
N ILE A 442 52.47 -1.03 27.36
CA ILE A 442 51.31 -1.69 28.00
C ILE A 442 50.05 -0.86 27.78
N GLU A 443 50.11 0.45 27.98
CA GLU A 443 48.98 1.36 27.78
C GLU A 443 48.49 1.33 26.32
N VAL A 444 49.40 1.38 25.35
CA VAL A 444 49.04 1.33 23.92
C VAL A 444 48.38 0.00 23.55
N VAL A 445 48.93 -1.13 24.01
CA VAL A 445 48.38 -2.46 23.70
C VAL A 445 47.05 -2.69 24.43
N THR A 446 46.93 -2.25 25.68
CA THR A 446 45.69 -2.44 26.47
C THR A 446 44.56 -1.54 25.97
N SER A 447 44.87 -0.29 25.61
CA SER A 447 43.89 0.64 25.04
C SER A 447 43.38 0.21 23.65
N ALA A 448 44.03 -0.75 22.98
CA ALA A 448 43.56 -1.27 21.70
C ALA A 448 42.16 -1.91 21.80
N LEU A 449 41.91 -2.69 22.87
CA LEU A 449 40.61 -3.31 23.08
C LEU A 449 39.56 -2.28 23.50
N GLU A 450 39.94 -1.34 24.38
CA GLU A 450 39.04 -0.27 24.84
C GLU A 450 38.58 0.59 23.66
N VAL A 451 39.50 1.04 22.82
CA VAL A 451 39.20 1.88 21.64
C VAL A 451 38.29 1.20 20.63
N VAL A 452 38.34 -0.13 20.50
CA VAL A 452 37.48 -0.89 19.58
C VAL A 452 36.09 -1.13 20.19
N MET A 453 36.00 -1.25 21.51
CA MET A 453 34.75 -1.56 22.22
C MET A 453 33.93 -0.30 22.57
N THR A 454 34.56 0.87 22.65
CA THR A 454 33.87 2.15 22.89
C THR A 454 33.04 2.56 21.67
N GLU A 455 31.76 2.90 21.88
CA GLU A 455 30.94 3.48 20.83
C GLU A 455 31.44 4.89 20.46
N PRO A 456 31.45 5.28 19.17
CA PRO A 456 31.98 6.58 18.76
C PRO A 456 31.12 7.72 19.34
N GLU A 457 31.76 8.64 20.07
CA GLU A 457 31.13 9.85 20.61
C GLU A 457 30.97 10.97 19.57
N ASP A 458 31.65 10.88 18.43
CA ASP A 458 31.64 11.95 17.42
C ASP A 458 30.35 11.95 16.57
N SER A 459 29.60 13.06 16.68
CA SER A 459 28.53 13.39 15.75
C SER A 459 29.13 13.73 14.38
N ALA A 460 28.75 12.97 13.34
CA ALA A 460 29.25 13.25 12.00
C ALA A 460 28.56 14.50 11.44
N ASP A 461 29.30 15.55 11.07
CA ASP A 461 28.78 16.64 10.22
C ASP A 461 28.78 16.19 8.76
N ALA A 462 27.75 15.44 8.36
CA ALA A 462 27.64 14.95 6.99
C ALA A 462 27.52 16.09 5.97
N VAL A 463 26.85 17.19 6.33
CA VAL A 463 26.67 18.32 5.41
C VAL A 463 28.01 18.99 5.15
N GLY A 464 28.80 19.24 6.19
CA GLY A 464 30.17 19.73 6.06
C GLY A 464 31.06 18.79 5.24
N ALA A 465 31.01 17.49 5.52
CA ALA A 465 31.80 16.50 4.80
C ALA A 465 31.43 16.39 3.31
N ILE A 466 30.14 16.49 2.96
CA ILE A 466 29.69 16.50 1.56
C ILE A 466 30.20 17.75 0.84
N ARG A 467 30.18 18.91 1.49
CA ARG A 467 30.74 20.15 0.91
C ARG A 467 32.25 20.03 0.67
N GLN A 468 33.00 19.53 1.65
CA GLN A 468 34.43 19.28 1.49
C GLN A 468 34.71 18.30 0.35
N LEU A 469 33.87 17.29 0.16
CA LEU A 469 33.98 16.36 -0.94
C LEU A 469 33.73 17.03 -2.30
N VAL A 470 32.70 17.88 -2.39
CA VAL A 470 32.43 18.68 -3.60
C VAL A 470 33.65 19.56 -3.94
N ASP A 471 34.23 20.21 -2.93
CA ASP A 471 35.42 21.04 -3.09
C ASP A 471 36.65 20.21 -3.51
N PHE A 472 36.82 19.00 -2.98
CA PHE A 472 37.93 18.11 -3.34
C PHE A 472 37.92 17.73 -4.82
N TRP A 473 36.74 17.52 -5.40
CA TRP A 473 36.59 17.21 -6.83
C TRP A 473 36.55 18.46 -7.73
N ALA A 474 36.58 19.66 -7.14
CA ALA A 474 36.58 20.90 -7.89
C ALA A 474 37.80 20.96 -8.83
N GLY A 475 37.54 21.18 -10.12
CA GLY A 475 38.55 21.19 -11.18
C GLY A 475 38.64 19.89 -11.99
N MET A 476 38.17 18.75 -11.47
CA MET A 476 38.02 17.50 -12.23
C MET A 476 36.57 17.27 -12.68
N CYS A 477 35.61 17.61 -11.83
CA CYS A 477 34.18 17.51 -12.11
C CYS A 477 33.45 18.69 -11.47
N SER A 478 32.53 19.31 -12.21
CA SER A 478 31.63 20.32 -11.65
C SER A 478 30.51 19.62 -10.89
N VAL A 479 30.43 19.80 -9.58
CA VAL A 479 29.36 19.20 -8.75
C VAL A 479 28.49 20.32 -8.17
N THR A 480 27.22 20.38 -8.58
CA THR A 480 26.22 21.28 -8.00
C THR A 480 25.48 20.57 -6.87
N LEU A 481 25.45 21.18 -5.67
CA LEU A 481 24.78 20.65 -4.50
C LEU A 481 23.52 21.46 -4.18
N GLU A 482 22.36 20.79 -4.20
CA GLU A 482 21.10 21.32 -3.70
C GLU A 482 20.68 20.53 -2.45
N LEU A 483 20.60 21.22 -1.31
CA LEU A 483 20.27 20.59 -0.04
C LEU A 483 19.09 21.30 0.62
N ASP A 484 18.03 20.52 0.90
CA ASP A 484 16.87 20.95 1.67
C ASP A 484 17.29 21.21 3.14
N PRO A 485 17.03 22.40 3.71
CA PRO A 485 17.36 22.71 5.10
C PRO A 485 16.83 21.69 6.13
N ALA A 486 15.67 21.08 5.88
CA ALA A 486 15.08 20.07 6.77
C ALA A 486 15.93 18.78 6.88
N VAL A 487 16.82 18.54 5.91
CA VAL A 487 17.77 17.42 5.95
C VAL A 487 18.88 17.68 6.96
N GLY A 488 19.35 18.93 7.06
CA GLY A 488 20.36 19.32 8.05
C GLY A 488 19.87 19.10 9.48
N GLU A 489 18.63 19.46 9.78
CA GLU A 489 18.00 19.17 11.08
C GLU A 489 17.91 17.67 11.37
N SER A 490 17.59 16.87 10.35
CA SER A 490 17.49 15.41 10.48
C SER A 490 18.87 14.78 10.72
N ALA A 491 19.92 15.28 10.06
CA ALA A 491 21.30 14.84 10.24
C ALA A 491 21.85 15.17 11.64
N LEU A 492 21.48 16.32 12.20
CA LEU A 492 21.83 16.68 13.58
C LEU A 492 21.10 15.83 14.64
N ALA A 493 19.97 15.23 14.29
CA ALA A 493 19.15 14.45 15.23
C ALA A 493 19.45 12.94 15.21
N ASP A 494 20.09 12.42 14.14
CA ASP A 494 20.44 11.00 13.98
C ASP A 494 21.83 10.87 13.34
N ASP A 495 22.84 10.54 14.15
CA ASP A 495 24.23 10.38 13.72
C ASP A 495 24.41 9.24 12.70
N ASP A 496 23.66 8.14 12.86
CA ASP A 496 23.70 7.04 11.90
C ASP A 496 23.15 7.53 10.55
N PHE A 497 22.18 8.45 10.56
CA PHE A 497 21.57 8.95 9.32
C PHE A 497 22.54 9.91 8.66
N SER A 498 23.18 10.77 9.46
CA SER A 498 24.25 11.65 9.01
C SER A 498 25.38 10.85 8.34
N ARG A 499 25.93 9.81 8.98
CA ARG A 499 26.98 8.96 8.40
C ARG A 499 26.53 8.27 7.12
N ALA A 500 25.32 7.71 7.10
CA ALA A 500 24.80 7.06 5.89
C ALA A 500 24.64 8.06 4.73
N LEU A 501 24.15 9.27 5.00
CA LEU A 501 24.01 10.35 4.03
C LEU A 501 25.37 10.73 3.43
N GLN A 502 26.40 10.87 4.27
CA GLN A 502 27.76 11.16 3.82
C GLN A 502 28.29 10.05 2.90
N ILE A 503 28.20 8.79 3.34
CA ILE A 503 28.76 7.64 2.62
C ILE A 503 28.03 7.43 1.27
N VAL A 504 26.71 7.51 1.26
CA VAL A 504 25.88 7.37 0.04
C VAL A 504 26.20 8.47 -0.96
N SER A 505 26.33 9.72 -0.49
CA SER A 505 26.67 10.86 -1.36
C SER A 505 28.07 10.71 -1.96
N LEU A 506 29.04 10.28 -1.14
CA LEU A 506 30.40 10.00 -1.58
C LEU A 506 30.44 8.93 -2.67
N GLU A 507 29.76 7.81 -2.44
CA GLU A 507 29.74 6.70 -3.37
C GLU A 507 29.05 7.08 -4.69
N MET A 508 27.96 7.85 -4.65
CA MET A 508 27.30 8.36 -5.85
C MET A 508 28.20 9.27 -6.69
N ILE A 509 28.88 10.23 -6.06
CA ILE A 509 29.81 11.13 -6.76
C ILE A 509 31.00 10.34 -7.32
N SER A 510 31.60 9.49 -6.49
CA SER A 510 32.73 8.64 -6.90
C SER A 510 32.39 7.74 -8.08
N ASN A 511 31.21 7.10 -8.06
CA ASN A 511 30.76 6.25 -9.16
C ASN A 511 30.52 7.04 -10.45
N ALA A 512 29.91 8.22 -10.36
CA ALA A 512 29.70 9.08 -11.53
C ALA A 512 31.03 9.52 -12.16
N ILE A 513 32.03 9.89 -11.36
CA ILE A 513 33.34 10.34 -11.88
C ILE A 513 34.18 9.15 -12.37
N ARG A 514 34.37 8.12 -11.53
CA ARG A 514 35.30 7.02 -11.82
C ARG A 514 34.78 6.06 -12.88
N HIS A 515 33.50 5.69 -12.80
CA HIS A 515 32.90 4.71 -13.70
C HIS A 515 32.05 5.34 -14.78
N GLY A 516 31.41 6.48 -14.49
CA GLY A 516 30.67 7.25 -15.48
C GLY A 516 31.53 8.21 -16.30
N HIS A 517 32.77 8.51 -15.88
CA HIS A 517 33.58 9.58 -16.49
C HIS A 517 32.84 10.92 -16.59
N ALA A 518 31.93 11.19 -15.65
CA ALA A 518 31.14 12.40 -15.63
C ALA A 518 32.04 13.62 -15.38
N THR A 519 31.77 14.69 -16.13
CA THR A 519 32.39 16.01 -15.92
C THR A 519 31.45 16.98 -15.18
N GLU A 520 30.16 16.63 -15.11
CA GLU A 520 29.12 17.40 -14.45
C GLU A 520 28.16 16.50 -13.66
N ILE A 521 27.96 16.81 -12.39
CA ILE A 521 27.05 16.11 -11.48
C ILE A 521 26.16 17.14 -10.79
N ALA A 522 24.85 16.89 -10.76
CA ALA A 522 23.92 17.59 -9.88
C ALA A 522 23.46 16.63 -8.79
N LEU A 523 23.81 16.96 -7.54
CA LEU A 523 23.44 16.23 -6.33
C LEU A 523 22.33 16.99 -5.60
N THR A 524 21.15 16.39 -5.56
CA THR A 524 19.96 16.95 -4.91
C THR A 524 19.56 16.08 -3.72
N ILE A 525 19.43 16.69 -2.54
CA ILE A 525 19.10 16.00 -1.28
C ILE A 525 17.86 16.67 -0.69
N VAL A 526 16.73 15.96 -0.69
CA VAL A 526 15.41 16.53 -0.34
C VAL A 526 14.66 15.63 0.62
N ARG A 527 14.01 16.23 1.62
CA ARG A 527 13.12 15.49 2.52
C ARG A 527 11.83 15.12 1.79
N SER A 528 11.67 13.84 1.52
CA SER A 528 10.54 13.32 0.72
C SER A 528 9.32 13.00 1.58
N SER A 529 9.53 12.65 2.85
CA SER A 529 8.48 12.48 3.85
C SER A 529 9.03 12.80 5.24
N PRO A 530 8.19 12.83 6.29
CA PRO A 530 8.67 12.98 7.66
C PRO A 530 9.70 11.91 8.08
N GLU A 531 9.75 10.76 7.41
CA GLU A 531 10.57 9.60 7.78
C GLU A 531 11.62 9.24 6.73
N THR A 532 11.67 9.96 5.61
CA THR A 532 12.57 9.63 4.49
C THR A 532 13.20 10.85 3.84
N VAL A 533 14.47 10.70 3.45
CA VAL A 533 15.23 11.66 2.67
C VAL A 533 15.67 11.00 1.36
N THR A 534 15.47 11.69 0.24
CA THR A 534 15.91 11.20 -1.06
C THR A 534 17.18 11.93 -1.48
N VAL A 535 18.20 11.14 -1.83
CA VAL A 535 19.46 11.59 -2.42
C VAL A 535 19.43 11.23 -3.89
N THR A 536 19.57 12.21 -4.78
CA THR A 536 19.61 12.00 -6.23
C THR A 536 20.87 12.61 -6.81
N ALA A 537 21.67 11.81 -7.49
CA ALA A 537 22.81 12.26 -8.28
C ALA A 537 22.50 12.08 -9.77
N THR A 538 22.43 13.17 -10.52
CA THR A 538 22.28 13.15 -11.98
C THR A 538 23.58 13.60 -12.64
N ASN A 539 24.03 12.88 -13.66
CA ASN A 539 25.34 13.15 -14.28
C ASN A 539 25.33 12.96 -15.81
N ASN A 540 26.28 13.61 -16.48
CA ASN A 540 26.48 13.52 -17.94
C ASN A 540 27.42 12.38 -18.37
N GLY A 541 27.73 11.45 -17.47
CA GLY A 541 28.63 10.35 -17.72
C GLY A 541 28.06 9.30 -18.68
N THR A 542 28.86 8.27 -18.91
CA THR A 542 28.52 7.14 -19.78
C THR A 542 27.33 6.35 -19.24
N ARG A 543 26.44 5.95 -20.16
CA ARG A 543 25.29 5.10 -19.84
C ARG A 543 25.73 3.78 -19.22
N VAL A 544 24.91 3.32 -18.27
CA VAL A 544 25.10 2.04 -17.61
C VAL A 544 24.61 0.93 -18.54
N ALA A 545 25.40 -0.11 -18.75
CA ALA A 545 25.02 -1.22 -19.62
C ALA A 545 23.76 -1.95 -19.10
N ASP A 546 22.92 -2.43 -20.02
CA ASP A 546 21.78 -3.26 -19.68
C ASP A 546 22.26 -4.58 -19.06
N GLY A 547 21.74 -4.90 -17.86
CA GLY A 547 22.15 -6.10 -17.12
C GLY A 547 23.45 -5.96 -16.31
N TYR A 548 23.86 -4.73 -15.95
CA TYR A 548 25.02 -4.52 -15.09
C TYR A 548 24.98 -5.38 -13.81
N HIS A 549 26.14 -5.90 -13.41
CA HIS A 549 26.29 -6.55 -12.12
C HIS A 549 26.63 -5.51 -11.06
N ALA A 550 25.86 -5.50 -9.97
CA ALA A 550 26.14 -4.64 -8.83
C ALA A 550 27.50 -5.02 -8.22
N GLY A 551 28.50 -4.13 -8.37
CA GLY A 551 29.78 -4.25 -7.67
C GLY A 551 29.65 -3.90 -6.18
N LEU A 552 30.77 -3.97 -5.45
CA LEU A 552 30.84 -3.71 -4.01
C LEU A 552 30.23 -2.35 -3.60
N GLY A 553 30.43 -1.33 -4.43
CA GLY A 553 29.88 0.02 -4.22
C GLY A 553 28.36 0.11 -4.35
N LEU A 554 27.76 -0.75 -5.17
CA LEU A 554 26.30 -0.82 -5.31
C LEU A 554 25.65 -1.64 -4.19
N ALA A 555 26.36 -2.65 -3.67
CA ALA A 555 25.94 -3.41 -2.49
C ALA A 555 25.84 -2.54 -1.23
N LEU A 556 26.57 -1.42 -1.18
CA LEU A 556 26.45 -0.45 -0.08
C LEU A 556 25.06 0.20 -0.01
N PHE A 557 24.42 0.48 -1.15
CA PHE A 557 23.06 1.03 -1.15
C PHE A 557 22.03 0.02 -0.64
N ASP A 558 22.29 -1.28 -0.78
CA ASP A 558 21.41 -2.33 -0.24
C ASP A 558 21.38 -2.36 1.28
N GLU A 559 22.46 -1.91 1.93
CA GLU A 559 22.58 -1.86 3.39
C GLU A 559 22.15 -0.51 3.96
N LEU A 560 22.41 0.60 3.24
CA LEU A 560 22.17 1.95 3.74
C LEU A 560 20.85 2.58 3.31
N ALA A 561 20.26 2.13 2.19
CA ALA A 561 19.03 2.72 1.65
C ALA A 561 17.81 1.82 1.87
N VAL A 562 16.64 2.46 2.04
CA VAL A 562 15.32 1.81 2.01
C VAL A 562 15.05 1.27 0.61
N ALA A 563 15.40 2.08 -0.39
CA ALA A 563 15.29 1.76 -1.80
C ALA A 563 16.32 2.56 -2.58
N TRP A 564 16.80 2.02 -3.69
CA TRP A 564 17.63 2.77 -4.62
C TRP A 564 17.31 2.35 -6.06
N SER A 565 17.63 3.21 -7.02
CA SER A 565 17.49 2.92 -8.43
C SER A 565 18.54 3.64 -9.25
N LEU A 566 18.91 3.04 -10.37
CA LEU A 566 19.81 3.62 -11.36
C LEU A 566 19.10 3.61 -12.71
N LYS A 567 18.94 4.78 -13.32
CA LYS A 567 18.19 4.95 -14.57
C LYS A 567 19.03 5.66 -15.62
N ASN A 568 19.01 5.11 -16.83
CA ASN A 568 19.54 5.78 -18.02
C ASN A 568 18.46 6.68 -18.63
N GLY A 569 18.78 7.93 -18.89
CA GLY A 569 17.95 8.88 -19.64
C GLY A 569 18.81 9.73 -20.59
N GLU A 570 18.47 11.02 -20.70
CA GLU A 570 19.39 12.03 -21.27
C GLU A 570 20.64 12.20 -20.39
N ARG A 571 20.46 12.13 -19.06
CA ARG A 571 21.50 12.02 -18.04
C ARG A 571 21.33 10.71 -17.27
N VAL A 572 22.40 10.20 -16.68
CA VAL A 572 22.34 9.03 -15.78
C VAL A 572 21.89 9.52 -14.41
N ALA A 573 20.86 8.90 -13.85
CA ALA A 573 20.30 9.26 -12.55
C ALA A 573 20.41 8.10 -11.57
N ALA A 574 21.15 8.31 -10.47
CA ALA A 574 21.16 7.44 -9.30
C ALA A 574 20.31 8.08 -8.20
N THR A 575 19.35 7.32 -7.66
CA THR A 575 18.47 7.77 -6.59
C THR A 575 18.52 6.78 -5.44
N ALA A 576 18.70 7.25 -4.22
CA ALA A 576 18.60 6.46 -3.00
C ALA A 576 17.67 7.15 -1.99
N VAL A 577 16.83 6.36 -1.34
CA VAL A 577 15.91 6.80 -0.29
C VAL A 577 16.45 6.30 1.05
N LEU A 578 16.76 7.22 1.94
CA LEU A 578 17.31 6.94 3.27
C LEU A 578 16.22 7.12 4.33
N ALA A 579 16.22 6.25 5.33
CA ALA A 579 15.39 6.39 6.52
C ALA A 579 15.94 7.51 7.41
N ALA A 580 15.09 8.46 7.77
CA ALA A 580 15.42 9.67 8.53
C ALA A 580 14.37 9.97 9.61
N ARG A 581 14.02 8.97 10.42
CA ARG A 581 13.21 9.20 11.62
C ARG A 581 14.07 9.91 12.65
N GLY A 582 13.84 11.21 12.83
CA GLY A 582 14.40 11.93 13.98
C GLY A 582 14.13 11.12 15.24
N MET A 583 15.18 10.75 15.98
CA MET A 583 15.09 9.94 17.19
C MET A 583 14.28 10.67 18.26
N LYS A 584 12.94 10.55 18.20
CA LYS A 584 11.96 10.94 19.24
C LYS A 584 10.51 10.61 18.89
N THR A 585 10.25 9.60 18.07
CA THR A 585 8.89 9.04 17.98
C THR A 585 8.88 7.70 18.69
N LYS A 586 8.30 7.68 19.90
CA LYS A 586 7.85 6.44 20.56
C LYS A 586 7.11 5.59 19.51
N PRO A 587 7.27 4.26 19.52
CA PRO A 587 6.49 3.39 18.65
C PRO A 587 5.00 3.74 18.83
N ARG A 588 4.34 4.10 17.72
CA ARG A 588 2.88 4.25 17.72
C ARG A 588 2.31 2.89 18.12
N ALA A 589 1.74 2.82 19.32
CA ALA A 589 0.91 1.70 19.70
C ALA A 589 -0.18 1.52 18.62
N ILE A 590 -0.24 0.30 18.08
CA ILE A 590 -1.14 -0.13 17.01
C ILE A 590 -2.60 -0.03 17.46
#